data_AF-A0A3D3ZI55-F1
#
_entry.id   AF-A0A3D3ZI55-F1
#
_cell.length_a   1.000
_cell.length_b   1.000
_cell.length_c   1.000
_cell.angle_alpha   90.00
_cell.angle_beta   90.00
_cell.angle_gamma   90.00
#
_symmetry.space_group_name_H-M   'P 1'
#
loop_
_entity.id
_entity.type
_entity.pdbx_description
1 polymer ?
#
loop_
_entity_poly.entity_id
_entity_poly.type
_entity_poly.pdbx_seq_one_letter_code
_entity_poly.pdbx_strand_id
1 'polypeptide(L)'
;LYRFYLYVVFMAMLLFATFGVIQLLTVLLQSLFKDQYNTPSSASLVQALVFGIVSLITAALFGGLHYWLIRRDMRDDPEAGNSAVRAFFLNAVEMISLPLAVGSGAFTISNFGQQNVGGISSGAAFTIAFLGLWALLEWERRRVQASSGAALVFQRLHLYGTQLILLFILTFSWLQTVGQLVDSVFFGGAG
;
A
#
# COMPACT_ATOMS: atom_id res chain seq x y z
N LEU A 1 -9.00 16.57 19.57
CA LEU A 1 -9.51 16.94 18.23
C LEU A 1 -8.40 17.43 17.29
N TYR A 2 -7.54 18.39 17.71
CA TYR A 2 -6.42 18.88 16.89
C TYR A 2 -5.51 17.77 16.31
N ARG A 3 -4.98 16.87 17.14
CA ARG A 3 -4.13 15.75 16.69
C ARG A 3 -4.84 14.83 15.70
N PHE A 4 -6.12 14.56 15.94
CA PHE A 4 -6.94 13.73 15.05
C PHE A 4 -7.04 14.36 13.66
N TYR A 5 -7.36 15.65 13.58
CA TYR A 5 -7.39 16.40 12.33
C TYR A 5 -6.04 16.33 11.59
N LEU A 6 -4.92 16.55 12.29
CA LEU A 6 -3.59 16.49 11.67
C LEU A 6 -3.33 15.12 11.02
N TYR A 7 -3.63 14.04 11.73
CA TYR A 7 -3.42 12.69 11.21
C TYR A 7 -4.39 12.32 10.09
N VAL A 8 -5.66 12.75 10.13
CA VAL A 8 -6.61 12.52 9.02
C VAL A 8 -6.08 13.15 7.75
N VAL A 9 -5.70 14.43 7.79
CA VAL A 9 -5.23 15.14 6.59
C VAL A 9 -3.90 14.56 6.12
N PHE A 10 -2.98 14.27 7.04
CA PHE A 10 -1.71 13.64 6.70
C PHE A 10 -1.91 12.29 6.00
N MET A 11 -2.77 11.41 6.53
CA MET A 11 -3.06 10.11 5.92
C MET A 11 -3.78 10.24 4.59
N ALA A 12 -4.72 11.18 4.47
CA ALA A 12 -5.41 11.46 3.21
C ALA A 12 -4.41 11.91 2.12
N MET A 13 -3.45 12.77 2.46
CA MET A 13 -2.41 13.23 1.53
C MET A 13 -1.44 12.10 1.14
N LEU A 14 -1.06 11.23 2.08
CA LEU A 14 -0.26 10.05 1.76
C LEU A 14 -1.00 9.11 0.81
N LEU A 15 -2.27 8.79 1.09
CA LEU A 15 -3.07 7.94 0.20
C LEU A 15 -3.26 8.58 -1.18
N PHE A 16 -3.50 9.90 -1.24
CA PHE A 16 -3.61 10.63 -2.50
C PHE A 16 -2.32 10.54 -3.32
N ALA A 17 -1.16 10.72 -2.69
CA ALA A 17 0.14 10.50 -3.33
C ALA A 17 0.30 9.05 -3.80
N THR A 18 -0.07 8.08 -2.98
CA THR A 18 -0.01 6.65 -3.34
C THR A 18 -0.84 6.37 -4.59
N PHE A 19 -2.07 6.88 -4.69
CA PHE A 19 -2.89 6.73 -5.91
C PHE A 19 -2.27 7.40 -7.14
N GLY A 20 -1.67 8.57 -6.97
CA GLY A 20 -0.90 9.23 -8.03
C GLY A 20 0.26 8.38 -8.55
N VAL A 21 1.04 7.81 -7.62
CA VAL A 21 2.15 6.90 -7.93
C VAL A 21 1.66 5.64 -8.62
N ILE A 22 0.53 5.06 -8.21
CA ILE A 22 -0.06 3.88 -8.87
C ILE A 22 -0.37 4.17 -10.33
N GLN A 23 -1.03 5.30 -10.62
CA GLN A 23 -1.37 5.66 -12.01
C GLN A 23 -0.12 5.84 -12.86
N LEU A 24 0.87 6.56 -12.33
CA LEU A 24 2.15 6.77 -13.01
C LEU A 24 2.88 5.45 -13.27
N LEU A 25 3.05 4.62 -12.23
CA LEU A 25 3.73 3.33 -12.34
C LEU A 25 2.99 2.37 -13.26
N THR A 26 1.65 2.38 -13.27
CA THR A 26 0.87 1.49 -14.14
C THR A 26 1.23 1.73 -15.60
N VAL A 27 1.24 3.00 -16.05
CA VAL A 27 1.56 3.32 -17.44
C VAL A 27 3.03 3.03 -17.77
N LEU A 28 3.96 3.31 -16.84
CA LEU A 28 5.37 3.01 -17.04
C LEU A 28 5.60 1.48 -17.16
N LEU A 29 4.96 0.69 -16.30
CA LEU A 29 5.10 -0.76 -16.28
C LEU A 29 4.41 -1.46 -17.44
N GLN A 30 3.35 -0.88 -18.04
CA GLN A 30 2.74 -1.42 -19.26
C GLN A 30 3.75 -1.59 -20.39
N SER A 31 4.66 -0.63 -20.55
CA SER A 31 5.73 -0.72 -21.55
C SER A 31 6.75 -1.82 -21.23
N LEU A 32 6.95 -2.15 -19.95
CA LEU A 32 7.94 -3.10 -19.47
C LEU A 32 7.40 -4.54 -19.52
N PHE A 33 6.18 -4.76 -19.06
CA PHE A 33 5.53 -6.09 -19.05
C PHE A 33 4.92 -6.48 -20.40
N LYS A 34 4.84 -5.54 -21.36
CA LYS A 34 4.28 -5.77 -22.69
C LYS A 34 2.89 -6.40 -22.63
N ASP A 35 2.04 -5.85 -21.74
CA ASP A 35 0.66 -6.32 -21.59
C ASP A 35 -0.02 -6.38 -22.96
N GLN A 36 -0.36 -7.60 -23.39
CA GLN A 36 -0.90 -7.86 -24.71
C GLN A 36 -2.21 -7.05 -24.87
N TYR A 37 -2.33 -6.26 -25.93
CA TYR A 37 -3.46 -5.35 -26.21
C TYR A 37 -3.58 -4.09 -25.34
N ASN A 38 -2.61 -3.79 -24.48
CA ASN A 38 -2.72 -2.66 -23.55
C ASN A 38 -1.55 -1.66 -23.66
N THR A 39 -1.16 -1.32 -24.90
CA THR A 39 -0.20 -0.25 -25.16
C THR A 39 -0.80 1.09 -24.74
N PRO A 40 -0.17 1.85 -23.83
CA PRO A 40 -0.71 3.15 -23.42
C PRO A 40 -0.72 4.12 -24.60
N SER A 41 -1.86 4.80 -24.77
CA SER A 41 -1.96 5.94 -25.67
C SER A 41 -1.12 7.12 -25.15
N SER A 42 -0.74 8.04 -26.03
CA SER A 42 -0.09 9.30 -25.62
C SER A 42 -0.95 10.10 -24.63
N ALA A 43 -2.27 10.06 -24.79
CA ALA A 43 -3.22 10.73 -23.89
C ALA A 43 -3.20 10.12 -22.47
N SER A 44 -3.25 8.78 -22.37
CA SER A 44 -3.20 8.09 -21.07
C SER A 44 -1.86 8.31 -20.36
N LEU A 45 -0.76 8.37 -21.12
CA LEU A 45 0.55 8.71 -20.58
C LEU A 45 0.59 10.13 -20.01
N VAL A 46 0.14 11.12 -20.79
CA VAL A 46 0.10 12.52 -20.33
C VAL A 46 -0.81 12.66 -19.11
N GLN A 47 -1.97 12.01 -19.09
CA GLN A 47 -2.88 12.04 -17.94
C GLN A 47 -2.23 11.44 -16.69
N ALA A 48 -1.61 10.27 -16.79
CA ALA A 48 -0.95 9.62 -15.66
C ALA A 48 0.24 10.46 -15.14
N LEU A 49 1.01 11.08 -16.05
CA LEU A 49 2.09 12.00 -15.70
C LEU A 49 1.57 13.24 -14.96
N VAL A 50 0.59 13.93 -15.53
CA VAL A 50 0.02 15.15 -14.94
C VAL A 50 -0.61 14.83 -13.59
N PHE A 51 -1.44 13.79 -13.50
CA PHE A 51 -2.06 13.38 -12.24
C PHE A 51 -1.03 12.96 -11.20
N GLY A 52 -0.05 12.13 -11.58
CA GLY A 52 1.02 11.69 -10.70
C GLY A 52 1.83 12.87 -10.15
N ILE A 53 2.27 13.78 -11.01
CA ILE A 53 3.05 14.96 -10.61
C ILE A 53 2.23 15.90 -9.72
N VAL A 54 1.01 16.24 -10.13
CA VAL A 54 0.14 17.14 -9.35
C VAL A 54 -0.17 16.55 -7.99
N SER A 55 -0.54 15.27 -7.94
CA SER A 55 -0.83 14.59 -6.67
C SER A 55 0.37 14.57 -5.72
N LEU A 56 1.57 14.29 -6.22
CA LEU A 56 2.80 14.32 -5.44
C LEU A 56 3.12 15.72 -4.93
N ILE A 57 2.98 16.76 -5.77
CA ILE A 57 3.22 18.16 -5.35
C ILE A 57 2.20 18.56 -4.28
N THR A 58 0.91 18.32 -4.50
CA THR A 58 -0.15 18.63 -3.54
C THR A 58 0.08 17.90 -2.22
N ALA A 59 0.36 16.59 -2.27
CA ALA A 59 0.62 15.80 -1.08
C ALA A 59 1.91 16.23 -0.36
N ALA A 60 2.97 16.60 -1.08
CA ALA A 60 4.19 17.11 -0.48
C ALA A 60 3.94 18.44 0.25
N LEU A 61 3.17 19.35 -0.35
CA LEU A 61 2.87 20.65 0.25
C LEU A 61 1.95 20.49 1.47
N PHE A 62 0.79 19.88 1.30
CA PHE A 62 -0.20 19.76 2.37
C PHE A 62 0.19 18.69 3.38
N GLY A 63 0.56 17.49 2.93
CA GLY A 63 1.01 16.41 3.78
C GLY A 63 2.32 16.75 4.50
N GLY A 64 3.26 17.41 3.82
CA GLY A 64 4.51 17.88 4.43
C GLY A 64 4.29 18.94 5.52
N LEU A 65 3.39 19.90 5.29
CA LEU A 65 3.00 20.88 6.31
C LEU A 65 2.37 20.20 7.54
N HIS A 66 1.43 19.28 7.33
CA HIS A 66 0.77 18.56 8.44
C HIS A 66 1.76 17.65 9.17
N TYR A 67 2.67 17.01 8.44
CA TYR A 67 3.77 16.24 9.03
C TYR A 67 4.67 17.13 9.88
N TRP A 68 5.07 18.30 9.38
CA TRP A 68 5.86 19.26 10.15
C TRP A 68 5.14 19.70 11.42
N LEU A 69 3.83 19.99 11.36
CA LEU A 69 3.01 20.32 12.53
C LEU A 69 2.96 19.17 13.55
N ILE A 70 2.81 17.92 13.09
CA ILE A 70 2.87 16.72 13.94
C ILE A 70 4.24 16.65 14.63
N ARG A 71 5.33 16.81 13.87
CA ARG A 71 6.69 16.75 14.43
C ARG A 71 6.97 17.89 15.41
N ARG A 72 6.40 19.07 15.19
CA ARG A 72 6.46 20.20 16.14
C ARG A 72 5.69 19.87 17.41
N ASP A 73 4.44 19.41 17.29
CA ASP A 73 3.62 18.99 18.45
C ASP A 73 4.31 17.91 19.28
N MET A 74 4.99 16.94 18.66
CA MET A 74 5.77 15.91 19.36
C MET A 74 7.04 16.41 20.05
N ARG A 75 7.59 17.55 19.61
CA ARG A 75 8.73 18.19 20.30
C ARG A 75 8.26 18.99 21.50
N ASP A 76 7.10 19.64 21.36
CA ASP A 76 6.52 20.50 22.39
C ASP A 76 5.83 19.68 23.49
N ASP A 77 5.21 18.55 23.13
CA ASP A 77 4.56 17.60 24.04
C ASP A 77 5.01 16.14 23.75
N PRO A 78 5.85 15.54 24.59
CA PRO A 78 6.27 14.14 24.46
C PRO A 78 5.11 13.13 24.46
N GLU A 79 3.97 13.43 25.08
CA GLU A 79 2.80 12.54 25.07
C GLU A 79 2.14 12.46 23.69
N ALA A 80 2.33 13.45 22.82
CA ALA A 80 1.84 13.42 21.45
C ALA A 80 2.39 12.23 20.66
N GLY A 81 3.67 11.91 20.87
CA GLY A 81 4.34 10.79 20.20
C GLY A 81 3.85 9.42 20.64
N ASN A 82 3.38 9.32 21.89
CA ASN A 82 2.80 8.11 22.48
C ASN A 82 1.27 8.08 22.40
N SER A 83 0.67 9.05 21.71
CA SER A 83 -0.78 9.20 21.70
C SER A 83 -1.49 8.04 20.98
N ALA A 84 -2.66 7.68 21.51
CA ALA A 84 -3.55 6.69 20.90
C ALA A 84 -3.99 7.10 19.48
N VAL A 85 -4.07 8.41 19.20
CA VAL A 85 -4.41 8.94 17.88
C VAL A 85 -3.33 8.58 16.86
N ARG A 86 -2.06 8.86 17.15
CA ARG A 86 -0.93 8.47 16.28
C ARG A 86 -0.95 6.96 16.05
N ALA A 87 -1.06 6.19 17.12
CA ALA A 87 -1.09 4.74 17.04
C ALA A 87 -2.26 4.26 16.16
N PHE A 88 -3.47 4.77 16.37
CA PHE A 88 -4.64 4.39 15.58
C PHE A 88 -4.41 4.61 14.08
N PHE A 89 -4.00 5.82 13.66
CA PHE A 89 -3.86 6.14 12.24
C PHE A 89 -2.72 5.36 11.57
N LEU A 90 -1.55 5.25 12.21
CA LEU A 90 -0.45 4.46 11.66
C LEU A 90 -0.86 2.99 11.49
N ASN A 91 -1.41 2.39 12.55
CA ASN A 91 -1.80 0.99 12.54
C ASN A 91 -2.97 0.71 11.59
N ALA A 92 -3.96 1.60 11.49
CA ALA A 92 -5.11 1.41 10.59
C ALA A 92 -4.67 1.40 9.12
N VAL A 93 -3.80 2.32 8.72
CA VAL A 93 -3.31 2.38 7.34
C VAL A 93 -2.32 1.26 7.06
N GLU A 94 -1.46 0.86 8.01
CA GLU A 94 -0.58 -0.31 7.87
C GLU A 94 -1.39 -1.62 7.73
N MET A 95 -2.44 -1.80 8.54
CA MET A 95 -3.32 -2.97 8.53
C MET A 95 -4.07 -3.14 7.22
N ILE A 96 -4.31 -2.05 6.49
CA ILE A 96 -4.94 -2.09 5.16
C ILE A 96 -3.87 -2.23 4.07
N SER A 97 -2.81 -1.42 4.15
CA SER A 97 -1.85 -1.30 3.06
C SER A 97 -1.03 -2.56 2.83
N LEU A 98 -0.56 -3.22 3.89
CA LEU A 98 0.27 -4.42 3.74
C LEU A 98 -0.53 -5.61 3.17
N PRO A 99 -1.70 -6.00 3.71
CA PRO A 99 -2.44 -7.12 3.15
C PRO A 99 -2.90 -6.90 1.71
N LEU A 100 -3.34 -5.68 1.36
CA LEU A 100 -3.70 -5.37 -0.02
C LEU A 100 -2.50 -5.47 -0.96
N ALA A 101 -1.33 -4.99 -0.54
CA ALA A 101 -0.11 -5.12 -1.33
C ALA A 101 0.30 -6.58 -1.51
N VAL A 102 0.27 -7.39 -0.45
CA VAL A 102 0.61 -8.82 -0.53
C VAL A 102 -0.38 -9.59 -1.41
N GLY A 103 -1.68 -9.34 -1.26
CA GLY A 103 -2.70 -9.97 -2.09
C GLY A 103 -2.55 -9.62 -3.57
N SER A 104 -2.41 -8.33 -3.88
CA SER A 104 -2.16 -7.87 -5.25
C SER A 104 -0.83 -8.42 -5.80
N GLY A 105 0.22 -8.46 -4.98
CA GLY A 105 1.54 -8.94 -5.40
C GLY A 105 1.56 -10.43 -5.69
N ALA A 106 0.92 -11.23 -4.82
CA ALA A 106 0.75 -12.66 -5.05
C ALA A 106 -0.01 -12.94 -6.36
N PHE A 107 -1.09 -12.20 -6.60
CA PHE A 107 -1.83 -12.26 -7.86
C PHE A 107 -0.96 -11.85 -9.06
N THR A 108 -0.20 -10.76 -8.98
CA THR A 108 0.70 -10.34 -10.06
C THR A 108 1.77 -11.40 -10.38
N ILE A 109 2.35 -12.01 -9.34
CA ILE A 109 3.36 -13.06 -9.49
C ILE A 109 2.77 -14.33 -10.10
N SER A 110 1.58 -14.76 -9.66
CA SER A 110 0.96 -15.99 -10.17
C SER A 110 0.60 -15.91 -11.65
N ASN A 111 0.31 -14.71 -12.14
CA ASN A 111 -0.06 -14.45 -13.53
C ASN A 111 1.15 -14.12 -14.41
N PHE A 112 2.36 -14.06 -13.85
CA PHE A 112 3.57 -13.77 -14.60
C PHE A 112 3.84 -14.88 -15.63
N GLY A 113 3.96 -14.51 -16.91
CA GLY A 113 4.20 -15.46 -17.99
C GLY A 113 2.97 -16.21 -18.50
N GLN A 114 1.77 -15.96 -17.95
CA GLN A 114 0.53 -16.51 -18.49
C GLN A 114 0.09 -15.74 -19.75
N GLN A 115 -0.33 -16.46 -20.79
CA GLN A 115 -0.88 -15.84 -22.00
C GLN A 115 -2.32 -15.37 -21.76
N ASN A 116 -2.68 -14.19 -22.29
CA ASN A 116 -4.01 -13.56 -22.20
C ASN A 116 -4.44 -13.03 -20.81
N VAL A 117 -3.53 -12.89 -19.84
CA VAL A 117 -3.84 -12.23 -18.57
C VAL A 117 -3.46 -10.75 -18.63
N GLY A 118 -4.46 -9.87 -18.54
CA GLY A 118 -4.25 -8.42 -18.41
C GLY A 118 -4.08 -7.96 -16.96
N GLY A 119 -3.57 -6.75 -16.77
CA GLY A 119 -3.56 -6.09 -15.46
C GLY A 119 -2.33 -6.42 -14.58
N ILE A 120 -1.31 -7.09 -15.14
CA ILE A 120 -0.03 -7.33 -14.45
C ILE A 120 0.62 -6.00 -14.09
N SER A 121 0.64 -5.04 -15.02
CA SER A 121 1.23 -3.71 -14.79
C SER A 121 0.53 -2.94 -13.66
N SER A 122 -0.80 -2.95 -13.63
CA SER A 122 -1.57 -2.30 -12.57
C SER A 122 -1.41 -2.99 -11.22
N GLY A 123 -1.37 -4.33 -11.20
CA GLY A 123 -1.15 -5.09 -9.98
C GLY A 123 0.26 -4.88 -9.41
N ALA A 124 1.28 -4.84 -10.28
CA ALA A 124 2.65 -4.51 -9.90
C ALA A 124 2.75 -3.08 -9.36
N ALA A 125 2.18 -2.09 -10.07
CA ALA A 125 2.15 -0.70 -9.63
C ALA A 125 1.47 -0.53 -8.28
N PHE A 126 0.30 -1.16 -8.09
CA PHE A 126 -0.43 -1.17 -6.83
C PHE A 126 0.41 -1.75 -5.70
N THR A 127 1.00 -2.94 -5.93
CA THR A 127 1.86 -3.62 -4.95
C THR A 127 3.04 -2.75 -4.53
N ILE A 128 3.78 -2.21 -5.49
CA ILE A 128 4.96 -1.37 -5.24
C ILE A 128 4.58 -0.13 -4.45
N ALA A 129 3.51 0.57 -4.85
CA ALA A 129 3.10 1.80 -4.20
C ALA A 129 2.58 1.58 -2.76
N PHE A 130 1.79 0.52 -2.53
CA PHE A 130 1.28 0.20 -1.20
C PHE A 130 2.35 -0.38 -0.27
N LEU A 131 3.32 -1.15 -0.78
CA LEU A 131 4.51 -1.54 -0.01
C LEU A 131 5.35 -0.32 0.37
N GLY A 132 5.50 0.64 -0.56
CA GLY A 132 6.17 1.91 -0.29
C GLY A 132 5.46 2.72 0.81
N LEU A 133 4.13 2.81 0.75
CA LEU A 133 3.32 3.45 1.80
C LEU A 133 3.50 2.75 3.15
N TRP A 134 3.36 1.41 3.18
CA TRP A 134 3.58 0.62 4.40
C TRP A 134 4.98 0.85 4.98
N ALA A 135 6.02 0.81 4.15
CA ALA A 135 7.40 1.01 4.58
C ALA A 135 7.63 2.41 5.17
N LEU A 136 7.03 3.46 4.58
CA LEU A 136 7.09 4.82 5.10
C LEU A 136 6.41 4.94 6.47
N LEU A 137 5.24 4.33 6.65
CA LEU A 137 4.51 4.34 7.91
C LEU A 137 5.24 3.55 9.00
N GLU A 138 5.75 2.37 8.64
CA GLU A 138 6.53 1.52 9.55
C GLU A 138 7.81 2.24 9.99
N TRP A 139 8.44 2.99 9.08
CA TRP A 139 9.58 3.82 9.41
C TRP A 139 9.21 4.93 10.40
N GLU A 140 8.10 5.65 10.17
CA GLU A 140 7.63 6.67 11.11
C GLU A 140 7.23 6.05 12.46
N ARG A 141 6.62 4.86 12.45
CA ARG A 141 6.25 4.11 13.66
C ARG A 141 7.46 3.83 14.52
N ARG A 142 8.56 3.34 13.92
CA ARG A 142 9.82 3.02 14.62
C ARG A 142 10.52 4.21 15.27
N ARG A 143 10.22 5.44 14.85
CA ARG A 143 10.84 6.64 15.45
C ARG A 143 10.41 6.90 16.89
N VAL A 144 9.19 6.48 17.25
CA VAL A 144 8.65 6.61 18.62
C VAL A 144 7.81 5.38 18.93
N GLN A 145 8.30 4.54 19.86
CA GLN A 145 7.62 3.32 20.28
C GLN A 145 6.40 3.65 21.12
N ALA A 146 5.31 2.90 20.96
CA ALA A 146 4.17 3.00 21.85
C ALA A 146 4.57 2.46 23.24
N SER A 147 4.53 3.32 24.26
CA SER A 147 5.04 3.01 25.60
C SER A 147 4.00 2.36 26.52
N SER A 148 2.72 2.71 26.42
CA SER A 148 1.65 2.14 27.27
C SER A 148 0.23 2.46 26.78
N GLY A 149 -0.78 1.84 27.42
CA GLY A 149 -2.19 2.17 27.24
C GLY A 149 -2.81 1.75 25.90
N ALA A 150 -3.78 2.54 25.42
CA ALA A 150 -4.53 2.24 24.19
C ALA A 150 -3.65 2.17 22.93
N ALA A 151 -2.53 2.90 22.88
CA ALA A 151 -1.57 2.83 21.78
C ALA A 151 -0.98 1.42 21.62
N LEU A 152 -0.72 0.74 22.75
CA LEU A 152 -0.18 -0.61 22.77
C LEU A 152 -1.23 -1.65 22.34
N VAL A 153 -2.50 -1.44 22.68
CA VAL A 153 -3.62 -2.27 22.20
C VAL A 153 -3.75 -2.18 20.68
N PHE A 154 -3.73 -0.96 20.10
CA PHE A 154 -3.79 -0.80 18.65
C PHE A 154 -2.59 -1.42 17.93
N GLN A 155 -1.39 -1.31 18.51
CA GLN A 155 -0.21 -1.95 17.95
C GLN A 155 -0.34 -3.48 17.95
N ARG A 156 -0.83 -4.07 19.05
CA ARG A 156 -1.05 -5.53 19.12
C ARG A 156 -2.15 -5.97 18.16
N LEU A 157 -3.27 -5.24 18.12
CA LEU A 157 -4.37 -5.52 17.20
C LEU A 157 -3.89 -5.50 15.75
N HIS A 158 -3.06 -4.51 15.39
CA HIS A 158 -2.44 -4.46 14.08
C HIS A 158 -1.50 -5.63 13.83
N LEU A 159 -0.54 -5.91 14.72
CA LEU A 159 0.42 -7.00 14.51
C LEU A 159 -0.27 -8.35 14.33
N TYR A 160 -1.21 -8.70 15.22
CA TYR A 160 -1.94 -9.97 15.14
C TYR A 160 -2.99 -9.97 14.02
N GLY A 161 -3.69 -8.86 13.82
CA GLY A 161 -4.72 -8.71 12.79
C GLY A 161 -4.12 -8.81 11.39
N THR A 162 -3.02 -8.09 11.12
CA THR A 162 -2.30 -8.16 9.85
C THR A 162 -1.77 -9.56 9.60
N GLN A 163 -1.17 -10.22 10.60
CA GLN A 163 -0.72 -11.61 10.45
C GLN A 163 -1.87 -12.55 10.10
N LEU A 164 -3.02 -12.40 10.75
CA LEU A 164 -4.20 -13.21 10.47
C LEU A 164 -4.72 -13.00 9.04
N ILE A 165 -4.84 -11.74 8.60
CA ILE A 165 -5.28 -11.41 7.24
C ILE A 165 -4.27 -11.98 6.21
N LEU A 166 -2.98 -11.79 6.44
CA LEU A 166 -1.93 -12.34 5.58
C LEU A 166 -1.98 -13.86 5.52
N LEU A 167 -2.22 -14.53 6.64
CA LEU A 167 -2.39 -15.98 6.67
C LEU A 167 -3.52 -16.44 5.75
N PHE A 168 -4.69 -15.78 5.80
CA PHE A 168 -5.80 -16.09 4.91
C PHE A 168 -5.46 -15.86 3.43
N ILE A 169 -4.87 -14.72 3.11
CA ILE A 169 -4.48 -14.37 1.72
C ILE A 169 -3.46 -15.38 1.18
N LEU A 170 -2.41 -15.68 1.95
CA LEU A 170 -1.35 -16.59 1.52
C LEU A 170 -1.86 -18.04 1.43
N THR A 171 -2.75 -18.46 2.35
CA THR A 171 -3.38 -19.79 2.28
C THR A 171 -4.23 -19.93 1.01
N PHE A 172 -5.04 -18.92 0.69
CA PHE A 172 -5.84 -18.93 -0.54
C PHE A 172 -4.95 -19.00 -1.79
N SER A 173 -3.93 -18.13 -1.87
CA SER A 173 -2.99 -18.10 -2.99
C SER A 173 -2.23 -19.42 -3.14
N TRP A 174 -1.79 -20.02 -2.02
CA TRP A 174 -1.14 -21.32 -2.00
C TRP A 174 -2.05 -22.42 -2.54
N LEU A 175 -3.29 -22.52 -2.04
CA LEU A 175 -4.24 -23.52 -2.49
C LEU A 175 -4.55 -23.40 -3.98
N GLN A 176 -4.71 -22.17 -4.49
CA GLN A 176 -4.93 -21.92 -5.91
C GLN A 176 -3.71 -22.37 -6.74
N THR A 177 -2.50 -22.00 -6.32
CA THR A 177 -1.25 -22.35 -7.04
C THR A 177 -1.01 -23.85 -7.04
N VAL A 178 -1.20 -24.53 -5.90
CA VAL A 178 -1.08 -25.98 -5.81
C VAL A 178 -2.13 -26.67 -6.67
N GLY A 179 -3.37 -26.17 -6.69
CA GLY A 179 -4.43 -26.68 -7.56
C GLY A 179 -4.04 -26.63 -9.04
N GLN A 180 -3.57 -25.47 -9.51
CA GLN A 180 -3.09 -25.30 -10.89
C GLN A 180 -1.89 -26.19 -11.21
N LEU A 181 -0.97 -26.36 -10.26
CA LEU A 181 0.21 -27.22 -10.44
C LEU A 181 -0.18 -28.70 -10.50
N VAL A 182 -1.09 -29.15 -9.63
CA VAL A 182 -1.60 -30.52 -9.66
C VAL A 182 -2.36 -30.79 -10.95
N ASP A 183 -3.23 -29.87 -11.38
CA ASP A 183 -3.96 -29.96 -12.64
C ASP A 183 -3.01 -30.05 -13.85
N SER A 184 -2.02 -29.16 -13.94
CA SER A 184 -1.05 -29.20 -15.04
C SER A 184 -0.18 -30.46 -15.05
N VAL A 185 0.27 -30.95 -13.90
CA VAL A 185 1.19 -32.10 -13.81
C VAL A 185 0.47 -33.43 -13.98
N PHE A 186 -0.69 -33.60 -13.35
CA PHE A 186 -1.38 -34.90 -13.29
C PHE A 186 -2.55 -35.02 -14.27
N PHE A 187 -3.20 -33.91 -14.62
CA PHE A 187 -4.41 -33.89 -15.43
C PHE A 187 -4.21 -33.18 -16.78
N GLY A 188 -3.02 -32.63 -17.05
CA GLY A 188 -2.68 -31.98 -18.30
C GLY A 188 -3.48 -30.70 -18.57
N GLY A 189 -4.06 -30.07 -17.53
CA GLY A 189 -4.87 -28.87 -17.68
C GLY A 189 -6.36 -29.11 -17.95
N ALA A 190 -6.88 -30.30 -17.63
CA ALA A 190 -8.26 -30.71 -17.90
C ALA A 190 -9.16 -30.78 -16.65
N GLY A 191 -8.61 -30.48 -15.46
CA GLY A 191 -9.26 -30.57 -14.15
C GLY A 191 -9.92 -29.29 -13.65
#